data_AF-A0A956T4I3-F1
#
_entry.id   AF-A0A956T4I3-F1
#
_cell.length_a   1.000
_cell.length_b   1.000
_cell.length_c   1.000
_cell.angle_alpha   90.00
_cell.angle_beta   90.00
_cell.angle_gamma   90.00
#
_symmetry.space_group_name_H-M   'P 1'
#
loop_
_entity.id
_entity.type
_entity.pdbx_description
1 polymer ?
#
loop_
_entity_poly.entity_id
_entity_poly.type
_entity_poly.pdbx_seq_one_letter_code
_entity_poly.pdbx_strand_id
1 'polypeptide(L)'
;SELYTGEENVSEAKKREIIEQNIAIVVRRVTEGLARPFTIQGQKFYIRASIGVSVCPNDAESAQQMLEHADSAMYHAKENGRGRCVFYNSDLHRLQERRLTLDSQLRVAMEKNEFELHYQPIVEVAKGRAAMVGVEALLRWNHRIEGTLYPEYFLPAAEESGLIVHLGKWVCQQACWQLSKW
;
A
#
# COMPACT_ATOMS: atom_id res chain seq x y z
N SER A 1 14.80 0.83 -37.40
CA SER A 1 15.20 -0.02 -36.26
C SER A 1 14.11 -0.13 -35.19
N GLU A 2 13.01 0.64 -35.25
CA GLU A 2 11.90 0.58 -34.27
C GLU A 2 10.93 -0.60 -34.42
N LEU A 3 11.05 -1.41 -35.49
CA LEU A 3 10.20 -2.59 -35.71
C LEU A 3 10.71 -3.86 -34.99
N TYR A 4 11.96 -3.88 -34.50
CA TYR A 4 12.55 -5.05 -33.81
C TYR A 4 12.32 -5.04 -32.29
N THR A 5 12.16 -3.86 -31.67
CA THR A 5 11.97 -3.71 -30.21
C THR A 5 10.56 -4.11 -29.73
N GLY A 6 9.56 -4.18 -30.62
CA GLY A 6 8.20 -4.57 -30.27
C GLY A 6 8.04 -6.08 -30.03
N GLU A 7 8.67 -6.91 -30.86
CA GLU A 7 8.57 -8.38 -30.75
C GLU A 7 9.42 -8.93 -29.59
N GLU A 8 10.59 -8.34 -29.31
CA GLU A 8 11.43 -8.73 -28.17
C GLU A 8 10.77 -8.44 -26.81
N ASN A 9 10.08 -7.29 -26.67
CA ASN A 9 9.40 -6.93 -25.41
C ASN A 9 8.20 -7.83 -25.11
N VAL A 10 7.44 -8.24 -26.14
CA VAL A 10 6.33 -9.19 -26.00
C VAL A 10 6.86 -10.59 -25.66
N SER A 11 8.02 -10.97 -26.20
CA SER A 11 8.70 -12.23 -25.88
C SER A 11 9.18 -12.28 -24.42
N GLU A 12 9.80 -11.22 -23.91
CA GLU A 12 10.28 -11.13 -22.52
C GLU A 12 9.14 -11.08 -21.49
N ALA A 13 8.07 -10.32 -21.77
CA ALA A 13 6.89 -10.30 -20.91
C ALA A 13 6.24 -11.67 -20.79
N LYS A 14 6.16 -12.42 -21.90
CA LYS A 14 5.60 -13.78 -21.93
C LYS A 14 6.48 -14.80 -21.22
N LYS A 15 7.81 -14.68 -21.33
CA LYS A 15 8.75 -15.50 -20.54
C LYS A 15 8.60 -15.24 -19.05
N ARG A 16 8.47 -13.98 -18.64
CA ARG A 16 8.24 -13.59 -17.25
C ARG A 16 6.94 -14.17 -16.70
N GLU A 17 5.85 -14.07 -17.44
CA GLU A 17 4.56 -14.63 -17.03
C GLU A 17 4.64 -16.15 -16.79
N ILE A 18 5.34 -16.89 -17.67
CA ILE A 18 5.56 -18.33 -17.51
C ILE A 18 6.39 -18.64 -16.24
N ILE A 19 7.44 -17.85 -15.96
CA ILE A 19 8.28 -18.01 -14.77
C ILE A 19 7.47 -17.76 -13.50
N GLU A 20 6.69 -16.67 -13.46
CA GLU A 20 5.83 -16.33 -12.32
C GLU A 20 4.76 -17.41 -12.07
N GLN A 21 4.14 -17.95 -13.13
CA GLN A 21 3.20 -19.07 -13.03
C GLN A 21 3.86 -20.32 -12.45
N ASN A 22 5.07 -20.67 -12.89
CA ASN A 22 5.81 -21.82 -12.37
C ASN A 22 6.17 -21.64 -10.89
N ILE A 23 6.62 -20.45 -10.49
CA ILE A 23 6.93 -20.13 -9.09
C ILE A 23 5.66 -20.21 -8.24
N ALA A 24 4.54 -19.68 -8.72
CA ALA A 24 3.26 -19.77 -8.02
C ALA A 24 2.84 -21.23 -7.75
N ILE A 25 3.07 -22.15 -8.70
CA ILE A 25 2.82 -23.59 -8.51
C ILE A 25 3.68 -24.15 -7.36
N VAL A 26 4.97 -23.81 -7.31
CA VAL A 26 5.89 -24.29 -6.27
C VAL A 26 5.49 -23.73 -4.90
N VAL A 27 5.22 -22.43 -4.83
CA VAL A 27 4.76 -21.73 -3.62
C VAL A 27 3.48 -22.35 -3.09
N ARG A 28 2.52 -22.65 -3.97
CA ARG A 28 1.27 -23.32 -3.58
C ARG A 28 1.55 -24.68 -2.95
N ARG A 29 2.40 -25.51 -3.57
CA ARG A 29 2.77 -26.83 -3.04
C ARG A 29 3.41 -26.75 -1.66
N VAL A 30 4.32 -25.79 -1.44
CA VAL A 30 4.95 -25.55 -0.14
C VAL A 30 3.90 -25.14 0.91
N THR A 31 3.03 -24.20 0.54
CA THR A 31 2.02 -23.65 1.46
C THR A 31 0.96 -24.70 1.84
N GLU A 32 0.48 -25.49 0.87
CA GLU A 32 -0.43 -26.62 1.10
C GLU A 32 0.20 -27.72 1.97
N GLY A 33 1.50 -27.98 1.79
CA GLY A 33 2.25 -28.91 2.63
C GLY A 33 2.31 -28.46 4.09
N LEU A 34 2.49 -27.16 4.32
CA LEU A 34 2.58 -26.56 5.66
C LEU A 34 1.21 -26.27 6.30
N ALA A 35 0.13 -26.23 5.52
CA ALA A 35 -1.23 -26.00 6.02
C ALA A 35 -1.77 -27.17 6.87
N ARG A 36 -1.18 -28.36 6.74
CA ARG A 36 -1.56 -29.53 7.54
C ARG A 36 -1.03 -29.39 8.97
N PRO A 37 -1.82 -29.76 9.99
CA PRO A 37 -1.38 -29.67 11.37
C PRO A 37 -0.26 -30.68 11.67
N PHE A 38 0.75 -30.23 12.40
CA PHE A 38 1.83 -31.06 12.90
C PHE A 38 1.43 -31.63 14.26
N THR A 39 1.61 -32.93 14.47
CA THR A 39 1.36 -33.54 15.79
C THR A 39 2.68 -33.68 16.53
N ILE A 40 2.83 -32.94 17.63
CA ILE A 40 4.01 -32.99 18.50
C ILE A 40 3.51 -33.32 19.91
N GLN A 41 3.98 -34.43 20.49
CA GLN A 41 3.54 -34.91 21.81
C GLN A 41 2.01 -35.03 21.96
N GLY A 42 1.32 -35.44 20.89
CA GLY A 42 -0.14 -35.57 20.87
C GLY A 42 -0.93 -34.26 20.73
N GLN A 43 -0.25 -33.11 20.66
CA GLN A 43 -0.85 -31.80 20.42
C GLN A 43 -0.73 -31.41 18.95
N LYS A 44 -1.77 -30.76 18.40
CA LYS A 44 -1.80 -30.29 17.01
C LYS A 44 -1.33 -28.84 16.91
N PHE A 45 -0.33 -28.59 16.08
CA PHE A 45 0.21 -27.26 15.79
C PHE A 45 -0.07 -26.89 14.34
N TYR A 46 -0.55 -25.67 14.13
CA TYR A 46 -0.75 -25.10 12.81
C TYR A 46 0.34 -24.06 12.56
N ILE A 47 1.12 -24.26 11.50
CA ILE A 47 2.15 -23.30 11.09
C ILE A 47 1.75 -22.65 9.78
N ARG A 48 2.23 -21.44 9.56
CA ARG A 48 2.07 -20.71 8.30
C ARG A 48 3.44 -20.21 7.87
N ALA A 49 3.77 -20.34 6.59
CA ALA A 49 4.97 -19.75 6.01
C ALA A 49 4.68 -18.41 5.36
N SER A 50 5.61 -17.48 5.51
CA SER A 50 5.68 -16.27 4.69
C SER A 50 6.84 -16.47 3.72
N ILE A 51 6.59 -16.31 2.41
CA ILE A 51 7.55 -16.62 1.34
C ILE A 51 7.84 -15.34 0.56
N GLY A 52 9.12 -15.03 0.40
CA GLY A 52 9.60 -13.98 -0.50
C GLY A 52 10.22 -14.59 -1.75
N VAL A 53 9.99 -13.99 -2.90
CA VAL A 53 10.50 -14.45 -4.20
C VAL A 53 11.28 -13.33 -4.85
N SER A 54 12.45 -13.62 -5.43
CA SER A 54 13.20 -12.73 -6.32
C SER A 54 13.66 -13.54 -7.55
N VAL A 55 13.58 -12.94 -8.73
CA VAL A 55 13.85 -13.58 -10.03
C VAL A 55 15.00 -12.88 -10.74
N CYS A 56 16.10 -13.59 -11.01
CA CYS A 56 17.18 -13.09 -11.88
C CYS A 56 16.88 -13.37 -13.36
N PRO A 57 17.22 -12.44 -14.28
CA PRO A 57 17.92 -11.17 -14.04
C PRO A 57 17.02 -9.98 -13.70
N ASN A 58 15.70 -10.13 -13.74
CA ASN A 58 14.74 -9.01 -13.66
C ASN A 58 14.80 -8.23 -12.34
N ASP A 59 14.88 -8.96 -11.24
CA ASP A 59 14.85 -8.41 -9.89
C ASP A 59 16.26 -8.23 -9.33
N ALA A 60 17.27 -8.91 -9.87
CA ALA A 60 18.62 -8.90 -9.34
C ALA A 60 19.66 -9.30 -10.40
N GLU A 61 20.79 -8.59 -10.42
CA GLU A 61 21.90 -8.86 -11.33
C GLU A 61 22.99 -9.76 -10.70
N SER A 62 22.87 -10.05 -9.40
CA SER A 62 23.79 -10.92 -8.66
C SER A 62 23.08 -11.83 -7.67
N ALA A 63 23.71 -12.94 -7.30
CA ALA A 63 23.18 -13.85 -6.29
C ALA A 63 23.00 -13.18 -4.92
N GLN A 64 23.89 -12.25 -4.56
CA GLN A 64 23.79 -11.48 -3.32
C GLN A 64 22.55 -10.59 -3.33
N GLN A 65 22.35 -9.80 -4.39
CA GLN A 65 21.15 -8.97 -4.53
C GLN A 65 19.86 -9.81 -4.54
N MET A 66 19.87 -10.97 -5.18
CA MET A 66 18.71 -11.87 -5.21
C MET A 66 18.32 -12.35 -3.81
N LEU A 67 19.30 -12.66 -2.96
CA LEU A 67 19.07 -13.05 -1.57
C LEU A 67 18.52 -11.87 -0.75
N GLU A 68 19.12 -10.70 -0.87
CA GLU A 68 18.66 -9.47 -0.19
C GLU A 68 17.22 -9.13 -0.59
N HIS A 69 16.89 -9.23 -1.88
CA HIS A 69 15.57 -8.94 -2.42
C HIS A 69 14.53 -9.99 -2.00
N ALA A 70 14.88 -11.27 -2.01
CA ALA A 70 14.00 -12.33 -1.53
C ALA A 70 13.74 -12.22 -0.02
N ASP A 71 14.75 -11.87 0.78
CA ASP A 71 14.61 -11.67 2.23
C ASP A 71 13.71 -10.47 2.54
N SER A 72 13.90 -9.36 1.81
CA SER A 72 13.00 -8.21 1.84
C SER A 72 11.56 -8.63 1.55
N ALA A 73 11.30 -9.26 0.40
CA ALA A 73 9.95 -9.72 0.03
C ALA A 73 9.34 -10.70 1.04
N MET A 74 10.15 -11.53 1.71
CA MET A 74 9.68 -12.41 2.78
C MET A 74 9.28 -11.59 4.02
N TYR A 75 10.04 -10.54 4.36
CA TYR A 75 9.68 -9.64 5.45
C TYR A 75 8.34 -8.94 5.18
N HIS A 76 8.14 -8.43 3.96
CA HIS A 76 6.86 -7.92 3.48
C HIS A 76 5.71 -8.93 3.66
N ALA A 77 5.97 -10.20 3.33
CA ALA A 77 5.01 -11.28 3.50
C ALA A 77 4.68 -11.57 4.98
N LYS A 78 5.57 -11.24 5.93
CA LYS A 78 5.31 -11.38 7.38
C LYS A 78 4.43 -10.25 7.89
N GLU A 79 4.71 -9.02 7.50
CA GLU A 79 4.02 -7.82 7.99
C GLU A 79 2.58 -7.73 7.51
N ASN A 80 2.32 -8.03 6.24
CA ASN A 80 0.97 -7.89 5.71
C ASN A 80 0.02 -9.01 6.19
N GLY A 81 0.56 -10.07 6.83
CA GLY A 81 -0.16 -11.16 7.50
C GLY A 81 0.38 -12.55 7.15
N ARG A 82 0.54 -13.45 8.14
CA ARG A 82 1.23 -14.75 7.97
C ARG A 82 0.50 -15.70 7.01
N GLY A 83 1.25 -16.43 6.18
CA GLY A 83 0.71 -17.44 5.25
C GLY A 83 0.61 -17.00 3.79
N ARG A 84 1.45 -16.05 3.35
CA ARG A 84 1.40 -15.49 1.99
C ARG A 84 2.73 -15.54 1.27
N CYS A 85 2.69 -15.41 -0.04
CA CYS A 85 3.85 -15.22 -0.89
C CYS A 85 3.85 -13.81 -1.47
N VAL A 86 5.01 -13.16 -1.51
CA VAL A 86 5.21 -11.86 -2.12
C VAL A 86 6.39 -11.95 -3.08
N PHE A 87 6.17 -11.53 -4.31
CA PHE A 87 7.25 -11.33 -5.28
C PHE A 87 7.92 -10.00 -4.98
N TYR A 88 9.23 -9.99 -5.00
CA TYR A 88 10.00 -8.77 -5.02
C TYR A 88 9.61 -7.98 -6.27
N ASN A 89 9.34 -6.71 -6.07
CA ASN A 89 9.18 -5.74 -7.14
C ASN A 89 9.81 -4.45 -6.60
N SER A 90 10.65 -3.81 -7.41
CA SER A 90 11.28 -2.53 -7.05
C SER A 90 10.24 -1.46 -6.67
N ASP A 91 9.03 -1.53 -7.24
CA ASP A 91 7.90 -0.68 -6.87
C ASP A 91 7.30 -1.00 -5.49
N LEU A 92 7.34 -2.27 -5.06
CA LEU A 92 6.82 -2.74 -3.77
C LEU A 92 7.73 -2.30 -2.61
N HIS A 93 9.05 -2.31 -2.80
CA HIS A 93 10.00 -1.81 -1.81
C HIS A 93 9.82 -0.30 -1.58
N ARG A 94 9.64 0.47 -2.66
CA ARG A 94 9.31 1.91 -2.59
C ARG A 94 8.00 2.16 -1.84
N LEU A 95 7.02 1.27 -1.96
CA LEU A 95 5.74 1.40 -1.27
C LEU A 95 5.87 1.19 0.26
N GLN A 96 6.74 0.28 0.72
CA GLN A 96 6.94 0.03 2.15
C GLN A 96 7.81 1.07 2.83
N GLU A 97 8.92 1.48 2.22
CA GLU A 97 9.72 2.60 2.74
C GLU A 97 8.85 3.87 2.82
N ARG A 98 8.01 4.11 1.80
CA ARG A 98 7.05 5.20 1.81
C ARG A 98 6.01 5.04 2.92
N ARG A 99 5.51 3.84 3.21
CA ARG A 99 4.54 3.60 4.31
C ARG A 99 5.14 3.83 5.70
N LEU A 100 6.31 3.25 6.02
CA LEU A 100 6.98 3.47 7.32
C LEU A 100 7.35 4.95 7.51
N THR A 101 7.71 5.61 6.40
CA THR A 101 7.96 7.06 6.38
C THR A 101 6.68 7.85 6.62
N LEU A 102 5.58 7.50 5.95
CA LEU A 102 4.28 8.17 6.07
C LEU A 102 3.70 8.10 7.48
N ASP A 103 3.81 6.97 8.18
CA ASP A 103 3.34 6.85 9.56
C ASP A 103 4.06 7.81 10.52
N SER A 104 5.38 7.93 10.37
CA SER A 104 6.18 8.87 11.16
C SER A 104 5.86 10.33 10.80
N GLN A 105 5.67 10.60 9.50
CA GLN A 105 5.36 11.92 8.97
C GLN A 105 3.96 12.38 9.37
N LEU A 106 2.98 11.48 9.42
CA LEU A 106 1.60 11.79 9.82
C LEU A 106 1.53 12.33 11.25
N ARG A 107 2.28 11.72 12.19
CA ARG A 107 2.35 12.22 13.57
C ARG A 107 2.93 13.63 13.64
N VAL A 108 4.04 13.84 12.93
CA VAL A 108 4.71 15.16 12.87
C VAL A 108 3.81 16.20 12.19
N ALA A 109 3.09 15.81 11.13
CA ALA A 109 2.18 16.68 10.40
C ALA A 109 1.00 17.15 11.25
N MET A 110 0.47 16.27 12.11
CA MET A 110 -0.58 16.63 13.07
C MET A 110 -0.08 17.66 14.09
N GLU A 111 1.17 17.59 14.53
CA GLU A 111 1.77 18.57 15.44
C GLU A 111 2.13 19.89 14.76
N LYS A 112 2.51 19.84 13.48
CA LYS A 112 2.99 20.99 12.71
C LYS A 112 1.92 21.74 11.92
N ASN A 113 0.64 21.43 12.14
CA ASN A 113 -0.50 22.02 11.42
C ASN A 113 -0.34 21.91 9.89
N GLU A 114 0.11 20.76 9.39
CA GLU A 114 0.28 20.54 7.95
C GLU A 114 -1.02 20.06 7.28
N PHE A 115 -2.09 19.85 8.04
CA PHE A 115 -3.41 19.51 7.52
C PHE A 115 -4.27 20.75 7.32
N GLU A 116 -5.08 20.73 6.26
CA GLU A 116 -6.09 21.74 5.99
C GLU A 116 -7.37 21.11 5.44
N LEU A 117 -8.48 21.87 5.51
CA LEU A 117 -9.76 21.48 4.94
C LEU A 117 -10.05 22.34 3.71
N HIS A 118 -10.27 21.68 2.58
CA HIS A 118 -10.90 22.27 1.41
C HIS A 118 -12.41 22.04 1.49
N TYR A 119 -13.20 22.88 0.82
CA TYR A 119 -14.65 22.79 0.89
C TYR A 119 -15.26 22.78 -0.51
N GLN A 120 -15.96 21.69 -0.83
CA GLN A 120 -16.66 21.56 -2.10
C GLN A 120 -18.15 21.86 -1.89
N PRO A 121 -18.73 22.83 -2.62
CA PRO A 121 -20.14 23.16 -2.49
C PRO A 121 -21.02 22.03 -3.03
N ILE A 122 -22.06 21.69 -2.28
CA ILE A 122 -23.12 20.76 -2.68
C ILE A 122 -24.29 21.61 -3.16
N VAL A 123 -24.68 21.44 -4.43
CA VAL A 123 -25.75 22.21 -5.06
C VAL A 123 -26.93 21.31 -5.40
N GLU A 124 -28.13 21.74 -5.03
CA GLU A 124 -29.38 21.15 -5.49
C GLU A 124 -29.89 21.92 -6.71
N VAL A 125 -30.22 21.19 -7.77
CA VAL A 125 -30.76 21.77 -9.00
C VAL A 125 -32.22 21.36 -9.15
N ALA A 126 -33.12 22.32 -8.96
CA ALA A 126 -34.55 22.12 -9.14
C ALA A 126 -35.13 23.22 -10.02
N LYS A 127 -35.92 22.82 -11.03
CA LYS A 127 -36.67 23.73 -11.92
C LYS A 127 -35.80 24.86 -12.55
N GLY A 128 -34.59 24.53 -12.97
CA GLY A 128 -33.68 25.49 -13.63
C GLY A 128 -33.01 26.51 -12.71
N ARG A 129 -33.08 26.32 -11.39
CA ARG A 129 -32.33 27.09 -10.40
C ARG A 129 -31.40 26.16 -9.62
N ALA A 130 -30.16 26.61 -9.42
CA ALA A 130 -29.20 25.95 -8.56
C ALA A 130 -29.15 26.69 -7.22
N ALA A 131 -29.30 25.97 -6.12
CA ALA A 131 -29.13 26.49 -4.77
C ALA A 131 -28.08 25.65 -4.05
N MET A 132 -27.14 26.30 -3.35
CA MET A 132 -26.19 25.58 -2.50
C MET A 132 -26.92 25.07 -1.25
N VAL A 133 -26.89 23.77 -1.03
CA VAL A 133 -27.57 23.09 0.09
C VAL A 133 -26.61 22.60 1.17
N GLY A 134 -25.30 22.66 0.90
CA GLY A 134 -24.28 22.31 1.88
C GLY A 134 -22.87 22.43 1.31
N VAL A 135 -21.91 21.97 2.11
CA VAL A 135 -20.50 21.86 1.71
C VAL A 135 -19.94 20.54 2.22
N GLU A 136 -19.08 19.91 1.43
CA GLU A 136 -18.28 18.76 1.84
C GLU A 136 -16.89 19.24 2.27
N ALA A 137 -16.46 18.86 3.47
CA ALA A 137 -15.12 19.15 3.98
C ALA A 137 -14.14 18.05 3.54
N LEU A 138 -13.14 18.44 2.77
CA LEU A 138 -12.17 17.55 2.13
C LEU A 138 -10.79 17.78 2.73
N LEU A 139 -10.28 16.77 3.42
CA LEU A 139 -8.96 16.83 4.04
C LEU A 139 -7.85 16.91 2.99
N ARG A 140 -6.85 17.76 3.24
CA ARG A 140 -5.61 17.86 2.49
C ARG A 140 -4.43 17.86 3.45
N TRP A 141 -3.33 17.25 3.02
CA TRP A 141 -2.08 17.32 3.74
C TRP A 141 -1.05 18.07 2.90
N ASN A 142 -0.63 19.24 3.38
CA ASN A 142 0.44 20.03 2.78
C ASN A 142 1.80 19.47 3.19
N HIS A 143 2.21 18.40 2.51
CA HIS A 143 3.49 17.75 2.77
C HIS A 143 4.65 18.61 2.27
N ARG A 144 5.67 18.80 3.11
CA ARG A 144 6.80 19.73 2.83
C ARG A 144 7.58 19.41 1.56
N ILE A 145 7.66 18.13 1.20
CA ILE A 145 8.47 17.64 0.07
C ILE A 145 7.59 17.29 -1.13
N GLU A 146 6.46 16.63 -0.89
CA GLU A 146 5.60 16.08 -1.95
C GLU A 146 4.47 17.05 -2.36
N GLY A 147 4.38 18.21 -1.70
CA GLY A 147 3.29 19.16 -1.91
C GLY A 147 1.97 18.65 -1.32
N THR A 148 0.85 19.08 -1.89
CA THR A 148 -0.47 18.70 -1.37
C THR A 148 -0.80 17.25 -1.69
N LEU A 149 -0.88 16.43 -0.65
CA LEU A 149 -1.30 15.04 -0.70
C LEU A 149 -2.81 14.91 -0.47
N TYR A 150 -3.42 14.03 -1.25
CA TYR A 150 -4.84 13.69 -1.17
C TYR A 150 -5.08 12.51 -0.21
N PRO A 151 -6.31 12.39 0.34
CA PRO A 151 -6.63 11.36 1.33
C PRO A 151 -6.27 9.93 0.89
N GLU A 152 -6.40 9.58 -0.40
CA GLU A 152 -6.04 8.24 -0.88
C GLU A 152 -4.56 7.85 -0.63
N TYR A 153 -3.66 8.83 -0.47
CA TYR A 153 -2.24 8.58 -0.27
C TYR A 153 -1.86 8.30 1.19
N PHE A 154 -2.63 8.80 2.15
CA PHE A 154 -2.24 8.73 3.57
C PHE A 154 -3.33 8.16 4.50
N LEU A 155 -4.59 8.08 4.07
CA LEU A 155 -5.64 7.45 4.88
C LEU A 155 -5.35 5.99 5.21
N PRO A 156 -4.87 5.13 4.29
CA PRO A 156 -4.55 3.74 4.63
C PRO A 156 -3.53 3.63 5.76
N ALA A 157 -2.50 4.49 5.75
CA ALA A 157 -1.49 4.56 6.80
C ALA A 157 -2.09 5.06 8.13
N ALA A 158 -2.94 6.08 8.08
CA ALA A 158 -3.65 6.58 9.26
C ALA A 158 -4.58 5.51 9.89
N GLU A 159 -5.22 4.68 9.07
CA GLU A 159 -6.09 3.57 9.52
C GLU A 159 -5.29 2.46 10.18
N GLU A 160 -4.22 1.97 9.51
CA GLU A 160 -3.34 0.91 10.01
C GLU A 160 -2.66 1.32 11.34
N SER A 161 -2.26 2.59 11.47
CA SER A 161 -1.58 3.12 12.67
C SER A 161 -2.53 3.58 13.79
N GLY A 162 -3.84 3.61 13.54
CA GLY A 162 -4.85 4.14 14.46
C GLY A 162 -4.88 5.67 14.59
N LEU A 163 -4.06 6.39 13.83
CA LEU A 163 -4.07 7.86 13.77
C LEU A 163 -5.35 8.43 13.16
N ILE A 164 -6.09 7.62 12.38
CA ILE A 164 -7.36 8.01 11.77
C ILE A 164 -8.37 8.56 12.78
N VAL A 165 -8.36 8.06 14.02
CA VAL A 165 -9.25 8.54 15.09
C VAL A 165 -8.88 9.96 15.51
N HIS A 166 -7.58 10.25 15.65
CA HIS A 166 -7.10 11.57 16.03
C HIS A 166 -7.31 12.57 14.89
N LEU A 167 -7.04 12.15 13.67
CA LEU A 167 -7.24 12.94 12.46
C LEU A 167 -8.73 13.27 12.28
N GLY A 168 -9.62 12.28 12.43
CA GLY A 168 -11.06 12.50 12.36
C GLY A 168 -11.57 13.50 13.41
N LYS A 169 -11.07 13.40 14.66
CA LYS A 169 -11.40 14.38 15.70
C LYS A 169 -10.97 15.80 15.31
N TRP A 170 -9.75 15.96 14.79
CA TRP A 170 -9.25 17.24 14.31
C TRP A 170 -10.10 17.78 13.15
N VAL A 171 -10.43 16.93 12.16
CA VAL A 171 -11.29 17.30 11.02
C VAL A 171 -12.66 17.81 11.50
N CYS A 172 -13.32 17.09 12.40
CA CYS A 172 -14.61 17.53 12.95
C CYS A 172 -14.50 18.89 13.66
N GLN A 173 -13.47 19.08 14.48
CA GLN A 173 -13.24 20.34 15.18
C GLN A 173 -13.02 21.51 14.21
N GLN A 174 -12.19 21.32 13.18
CA GLN A 174 -11.93 22.35 12.17
C GLN A 174 -13.17 22.66 11.32
N ALA A 175 -13.93 21.64 10.90
CA ALA A 175 -15.15 21.84 10.14
C ALA A 175 -16.21 22.61 10.95
N CYS A 176 -16.41 22.25 12.23
CA CYS A 176 -17.33 22.99 13.11
C CYS A 176 -16.86 24.43 13.36
N TRP A 177 -15.56 24.63 13.56
CA TRP A 177 -14.99 25.97 13.71
C TRP A 177 -15.20 26.81 12.46
N GLN A 178 -14.92 26.27 11.27
CA GLN A 178 -15.13 26.97 10.00
C GLN A 178 -16.60 27.31 9.78
N LEU A 179 -17.52 26.38 10.08
CA LEU A 179 -18.96 26.62 9.99
C LEU A 179 -19.42 27.74 10.92
N SER A 180 -18.80 27.90 12.10
CA SER A 180 -19.10 29.02 13.01
C SER A 180 -18.56 30.38 12.54
N LYS A 181 -17.61 30.37 11.59
CA LYS A 181 -16.98 31.57 11.03
C LYS A 181 -17.69 32.09 9.79
N TRP A 182 -18.37 31.21 9.07
CA TRP A 182 -19.24 31.57 7.94
C TRP A 182 -20.60 32.05 8.41
#